data_AF-A0A9Q0AGD2-F1
#
_entry.id   AF-A0A9Q0AGD2-F1
#
_cell.length_a   1.000
_cell.length_b   1.000
_cell.length_c   1.000
_cell.angle_alpha   90.00
_cell.angle_beta   90.00
_cell.angle_gamma   90.00
#
_symmetry.space_group_name_H-M   'P 1'
#
loop_
_entity.id
_entity.type
_entity.pdbx_description
1 polymer ?
#
loop_
_entity_poly.entity_id
_entity_poly.type
_entity_poly.pdbx_seq_one_letter_code
_entity_poly.pdbx_strand_id
1 'polypeptide(L)'
;MHPSAAWTLLLAQTAFSQKTQVDSALLATFERYAAFASASYSSDCSDPPFGSVAEKYINDVATSTQATLFRDDAAQEYVVSFRGTSDVQDFVTDLDQKLVSCVAPGLQCLGCTCAQGYLRQYNAVAAEVKSAIDSGIGKHPGYSLVITGHSMGGALASLGAASLHGQGLSLVTYTYGQPRTGDQTYADFIDAMFNGTMYRLTHKNDGVPQIPPQSDGYRHHSTEYWQSDDPPTTANTFRCQGQEPSDCNQSEIGFGIGNGGRGINLAHLSYFGVSIGNPLNPNAAC
;
A
#
# COMPACT_ATOMS: atom_id res chain seq x y z
N MET A 1 -29.24 -38.68 -48.75
CA MET A 1 -27.97 -37.92 -48.71
C MET A 1 -28.21 -36.68 -47.85
N HIS A 2 -27.88 -36.75 -46.55
CA HIS A 2 -27.86 -35.58 -45.67
C HIS A 2 -26.46 -35.50 -45.07
N PRO A 3 -25.74 -34.37 -45.17
CA PRO A 3 -24.43 -34.25 -44.57
C PRO A 3 -24.59 -34.02 -43.07
N SER A 4 -23.87 -34.81 -42.29
CA SER A 4 -23.69 -34.68 -40.85
C SER A 4 -22.92 -33.40 -40.54
N ALA A 5 -23.53 -32.49 -39.78
CA ALA A 5 -22.86 -31.35 -39.19
C ALA A 5 -21.98 -31.81 -38.03
N ALA A 6 -20.65 -31.76 -38.22
CA ALA A 6 -19.69 -31.94 -37.15
C ALA A 6 -19.68 -30.68 -36.27
N TRP A 7 -20.18 -30.80 -35.05
CA TRP A 7 -20.07 -29.76 -34.04
C TRP A 7 -18.67 -29.81 -33.44
N THR A 8 -17.81 -28.87 -33.83
CA THR A 8 -16.53 -28.66 -33.17
C THR A 8 -16.80 -28.07 -31.79
N LEU A 9 -16.66 -28.87 -30.73
CA LEU A 9 -16.60 -28.35 -29.37
C LEU A 9 -15.38 -27.43 -29.25
N LEU A 10 -15.59 -26.11 -29.15
CA LEU A 10 -14.59 -25.23 -28.55
C LEU A 10 -14.53 -25.58 -27.07
N LEU A 11 -13.46 -26.26 -26.66
CA LEU A 11 -13.07 -26.31 -25.25
C LEU A 11 -12.72 -24.88 -24.83
N ALA A 12 -13.60 -24.26 -24.05
CA ALA A 12 -13.25 -23.06 -23.30
C ALA A 12 -12.06 -23.44 -22.40
N GLN A 13 -10.89 -22.88 -22.69
CA GLN A 13 -9.76 -22.95 -21.78
C GLN A 13 -10.21 -22.26 -20.50
N THR A 14 -10.46 -23.03 -19.44
CA THR A 14 -10.59 -22.48 -18.10
C THR A 14 -9.27 -21.80 -17.80
N ALA A 15 -9.29 -20.47 -17.71
CA ALA A 15 -8.14 -19.70 -17.26
C ALA A 15 -7.76 -20.23 -15.87
N PHE A 16 -6.70 -21.02 -15.81
CA PHE A 16 -6.14 -21.48 -14.54
C PHE A 16 -5.72 -20.25 -13.73
N SER A 17 -6.01 -20.26 -12.42
CA SER A 17 -5.57 -19.23 -11.47
C SER A 17 -4.08 -18.96 -11.68
N GLN A 18 -3.76 -17.69 -11.94
CA GLN A 18 -2.46 -17.25 -12.45
C GLN A 18 -1.53 -16.72 -11.34
N LYS A 19 -1.98 -16.79 -10.09
CA LYS A 19 -1.21 -16.36 -8.92
C LYS A 19 -0.16 -17.38 -8.52
N THR A 20 1.01 -16.91 -8.09
CA THR A 20 2.15 -17.75 -7.69
C THR A 20 2.46 -17.57 -6.22
N GLN A 21 2.77 -18.66 -5.52
CA GLN A 21 3.20 -18.58 -4.13
C GLN A 21 4.49 -17.77 -3.98
N VAL A 22 4.62 -17.04 -2.88
CA VAL A 22 5.85 -16.33 -2.51
C VAL A 22 6.85 -17.28 -1.84
N ASP A 23 8.14 -16.93 -1.87
CA ASP A 23 9.14 -17.62 -1.07
C ASP A 23 9.21 -17.08 0.37
N SER A 24 9.98 -17.77 1.22
CA SER A 24 10.10 -17.43 2.64
C SER A 24 10.83 -16.11 2.88
N ALA A 25 11.74 -15.69 1.99
CA ALA A 25 12.47 -14.44 2.15
C ALA A 25 11.55 -13.24 1.89
N LEU A 26 10.71 -13.34 0.86
CA LEU A 26 9.72 -12.32 0.55
C LEU A 26 8.64 -12.25 1.64
N LEU A 27 8.21 -13.40 2.18
CA LEU A 27 7.27 -13.43 3.31
C LEU A 27 7.84 -12.72 4.55
N ALA A 28 9.10 -12.99 4.92
CA ALA A 28 9.76 -12.31 6.03
C ALA A 28 9.93 -10.80 5.78
N THR A 29 10.15 -10.41 4.52
CA THR A 29 10.21 -8.99 4.12
C THR A 29 8.86 -8.29 4.31
N PHE A 30 7.76 -8.98 3.99
CA PHE A 30 6.42 -8.46 4.18
C PHE A 30 6.06 -8.28 5.65
N GLU A 31 6.45 -9.22 6.51
CA GLU A 31 6.31 -9.08 7.97
C GLU A 31 7.15 -7.91 8.51
N ARG A 32 8.39 -7.75 8.02
CA ARG A 32 9.29 -6.67 8.43
C ARG A 32 8.67 -5.29 8.21
N TYR A 33 8.23 -4.98 7.01
CA TYR A 33 7.69 -3.65 6.73
C TYR A 33 6.25 -3.46 7.25
N ALA A 34 5.54 -4.55 7.57
CA ALA A 34 4.29 -4.50 8.32
C ALA A 34 4.53 -3.97 9.74
N ALA A 35 5.63 -4.37 10.39
CA ALA A 35 6.01 -3.85 11.70
C ALA A 35 6.29 -2.33 11.65
N PHE A 36 7.01 -1.84 10.63
CA PHE A 36 7.23 -0.39 10.45
C PHE A 36 5.95 0.38 10.09
N ALA A 37 5.06 -0.22 9.31
CA ALA A 37 3.73 0.34 9.04
C ALA A 37 2.90 0.46 10.34
N SER A 38 2.97 -0.55 11.21
CA SER A 38 2.35 -0.55 12.54
C SER A 38 2.95 0.50 13.47
N ALA A 39 4.28 0.60 13.52
CA ALA A 39 4.98 1.54 14.39
C ALA A 39 4.60 3.00 14.15
N SER A 40 4.23 3.36 12.90
CA SER A 40 3.80 4.73 12.57
C SER A 40 2.50 5.18 13.26
N TYR A 41 1.72 4.26 13.83
CA TYR A 41 0.52 4.59 14.61
C TYR A 41 0.84 5.12 16.01
N SER A 42 2.06 4.90 16.51
CA SER A 42 2.55 5.53 17.73
C SER A 42 3.25 6.85 17.41
N SER A 43 2.83 7.93 18.08
CA SER A 43 3.52 9.22 18.02
C SER A 43 4.80 9.27 18.87
N ASP A 44 4.97 8.30 19.77
CA ASP A 44 6.11 8.18 20.69
C ASP A 44 6.57 6.72 20.69
N CYS A 45 7.27 6.33 19.63
CA CYS A 45 7.73 4.95 19.45
C CYS A 45 9.03 4.72 20.22
N SER A 46 8.90 4.31 21.49
CA SER A 46 10.03 4.07 22.38
C SER A 46 10.82 2.80 22.08
N ASP A 47 10.18 1.79 21.50
CA ASP A 47 10.80 0.52 21.10
C ASP A 47 10.49 0.22 19.62
N PRO A 48 11.10 0.95 18.68
CA PRO A 48 10.81 0.78 17.27
C PRO A 48 11.30 -0.58 16.74
N PRO A 49 10.69 -1.10 15.65
CA PRO A 49 10.95 -2.44 15.16
C PRO A 49 12.44 -2.70 14.88
N PHE A 50 12.87 -3.93 15.16
CA PHE A 50 14.21 -4.44 14.83
C PHE A 50 15.39 -3.67 15.44
N GLY A 51 15.16 -2.94 16.54
CA GLY A 51 16.21 -2.12 17.16
C GLY A 51 16.60 -0.90 16.32
N SER A 52 15.70 -0.47 15.43
CA SER A 52 15.85 0.76 14.66
C SER A 52 15.75 2.01 15.54
N VAL A 53 15.84 3.19 14.95
CA VAL A 53 15.67 4.48 15.63
C VAL A 53 14.63 5.30 14.89
N ALA A 54 13.61 5.80 15.59
CA ALA A 54 12.70 6.81 15.05
C ALA A 54 13.42 8.18 14.97
N GLU A 55 14.13 8.45 13.87
CA GLU A 55 14.96 9.65 13.72
C GLU A 55 14.13 10.94 13.61
N LYS A 56 12.98 10.85 12.97
CA LYS A 56 12.13 12.03 12.73
C LYS A 56 10.67 11.63 12.68
N TYR A 57 9.89 12.21 13.57
CA TYR A 57 8.43 12.24 13.51
C TYR A 57 7.96 13.52 12.81
N ILE A 58 7.00 13.36 11.90
CA ILE A 58 6.38 14.41 11.10
C ILE A 58 4.89 14.38 11.40
N ASN A 59 4.31 15.54 11.73
CA ASN A 59 2.90 15.67 12.07
C ASN A 59 2.34 16.98 11.54
N ASP A 60 1.57 16.90 10.46
CA ASP A 60 0.77 18.02 9.98
C ASP A 60 -0.63 17.96 10.59
N VAL A 61 -0.88 18.85 11.55
CA VAL A 61 -2.15 18.91 12.29
C VAL A 61 -3.32 19.30 11.38
N ALA A 62 -3.08 20.13 10.35
CA ALA A 62 -4.14 20.67 9.48
C ALA A 62 -4.76 19.62 8.55
N THR A 63 -4.01 18.59 8.22
CA THR A 63 -4.45 17.44 7.40
C THR A 63 -4.52 16.14 8.20
N SER A 64 -4.19 16.20 9.50
CA SER A 64 -4.00 15.04 10.38
C SER A 64 -3.11 13.98 9.73
N THR A 65 -2.02 14.42 9.08
CA THR A 65 -1.08 13.53 8.38
C THR A 65 0.15 13.32 9.24
N GLN A 66 0.50 12.06 9.46
CA GLN A 66 1.73 11.70 10.17
C GLN A 66 2.62 10.80 9.32
N ALA A 67 3.92 10.98 9.49
CA ALA A 67 4.94 10.08 8.95
C ALA A 67 6.11 9.97 9.94
N THR A 68 6.78 8.83 9.92
CA THR A 68 7.99 8.61 10.72
C THR A 68 9.11 8.12 9.82
N LEU A 69 10.28 8.76 9.92
CA LEU A 69 11.52 8.26 9.35
C LEU A 69 12.23 7.41 10.41
N PHE A 70 12.36 6.13 10.13
CA PHE A 70 13.16 5.20 10.91
C PHE A 70 14.53 4.99 10.25
N ARG A 71 15.58 4.86 11.06
CA ARG A 71 16.90 4.38 10.63
C ARG A 71 17.15 3.01 11.23
N ASP A 72 17.48 2.04 10.39
CA ASP A 72 17.98 0.73 10.83
C ASP A 72 19.43 0.58 10.39
N ASP A 73 20.34 0.71 11.35
CA ASP A 73 21.79 0.64 11.11
C ASP A 73 22.25 -0.80 10.78
N ALA A 74 21.54 -1.82 11.25
CA ALA A 74 21.87 -3.22 11.00
C ALA A 74 21.48 -3.64 9.59
N ALA A 75 20.34 -3.16 9.09
CA ALA A 75 19.89 -3.34 7.71
C ALA A 75 20.49 -2.31 6.74
N GLN A 76 21.19 -1.29 7.25
CA GLN A 76 21.73 -0.16 6.48
C GLN A 76 20.65 0.52 5.62
N GLU A 77 19.52 0.87 6.23
CA GLU A 77 18.39 1.45 5.53
C GLU A 77 17.67 2.54 6.31
N TYR A 78 16.97 3.36 5.54
CA TYR A 78 15.96 4.28 6.02
C TYR A 78 14.57 3.79 5.62
N VAL A 79 13.63 3.80 6.57
CA VAL A 79 12.23 3.44 6.32
C VAL A 79 11.35 4.65 6.63
N VAL A 80 10.68 5.19 5.61
CA VAL A 80 9.64 6.20 5.80
C VAL A 80 8.30 5.50 5.89
N SER A 81 7.63 5.63 7.03
CA SER A 81 6.33 5.02 7.27
C SER A 81 5.26 6.10 7.40
N PHE A 82 4.25 6.08 6.53
CA PHE A 82 3.08 6.94 6.62
C PHE A 82 2.01 6.27 7.47
N ARG A 83 1.50 7.00 8.45
CA ARG A 83 0.42 6.53 9.31
C ARG A 83 -0.89 6.53 8.54
N GLY A 84 -1.73 5.52 8.81
CA GLY A 84 -3.14 5.57 8.40
C GLY A 84 -4.01 6.36 9.39
N THR A 85 -5.33 6.32 9.19
CA THR A 85 -6.25 7.06 10.08
C THR A 85 -6.42 6.33 11.42
N SER A 86 -6.41 7.05 12.55
CA SER A 86 -6.76 6.50 13.88
C SER A 86 -8.21 6.03 13.92
N ASP A 87 -9.10 6.86 13.37
CA ASP A 87 -10.52 6.60 13.27
C ASP A 87 -10.84 6.22 11.83
N VAL A 88 -10.62 4.94 11.57
CA VAL A 88 -10.87 4.31 10.27
C VAL A 88 -12.33 4.44 9.79
N GLN A 89 -13.27 4.74 10.70
CA GLN A 89 -14.66 5.05 10.36
C GLN A 89 -14.79 6.39 9.60
N ASP A 90 -14.02 7.41 10.02
CA ASP A 90 -13.95 8.73 9.38
C ASP A 90 -13.22 8.63 8.03
N PHE A 91 -12.21 7.75 7.93
CA PHE A 91 -11.47 7.51 6.69
C PHE A 91 -12.40 7.24 5.49
N VAL A 92 -13.37 6.32 5.61
CA VAL A 92 -14.20 5.97 4.43
C VAL A 92 -15.32 6.97 4.15
N THR A 93 -15.75 7.72 5.17
CA THR A 93 -16.90 8.64 5.04
C THR A 93 -16.49 10.08 4.72
N ASP A 94 -15.29 10.50 5.16
CA ASP A 94 -14.79 11.88 5.01
C ASP A 94 -13.68 12.03 3.96
N LEU A 95 -13.16 10.94 3.38
CA LEU A 95 -12.19 11.08 2.30
C LEU A 95 -12.84 11.69 1.07
N ASP A 96 -12.29 12.82 0.64
CA ASP A 96 -12.59 13.39 -0.66
C ASP A 96 -12.07 12.46 -1.77
N GLN A 97 -12.94 11.54 -2.18
CA GLN A 97 -12.72 10.55 -3.25
C GLN A 97 -12.90 11.17 -4.64
N LYS A 98 -12.95 12.48 -4.77
CA LYS A 98 -12.92 13.13 -6.07
C LYS A 98 -11.55 12.90 -6.72
N LEU A 99 -11.57 12.36 -7.94
CA LEU A 99 -10.39 12.32 -8.78
C LEU A 99 -10.06 13.73 -9.28
N VAL A 100 -8.84 14.18 -8.96
CA VAL A 100 -8.29 15.48 -9.39
C VAL A 100 -6.93 15.27 -10.03
N SER A 101 -6.45 16.24 -10.81
CA SER A 101 -5.12 16.16 -11.42
C SER A 101 -4.05 15.85 -10.36
N CYS A 102 -3.28 14.78 -10.60
CA CYS A 102 -2.32 14.27 -9.63
C CYS A 102 -1.04 15.11 -9.66
N VAL A 103 -1.00 16.18 -8.86
CA VAL A 103 0.11 17.13 -8.81
C VAL A 103 0.79 17.05 -7.44
N ALA A 104 2.01 16.52 -7.42
CA ALA A 104 2.89 16.45 -6.26
C ALA A 104 4.33 16.81 -6.65
N PRO A 105 5.20 17.22 -5.71
CA PRO A 105 6.59 17.56 -6.01
C PRO A 105 7.31 16.45 -6.81
N GLY A 106 7.92 16.79 -7.94
CA GLY A 106 8.63 15.83 -8.80
C GLY A 106 7.77 14.80 -9.52
N LEU A 107 6.46 14.74 -9.27
CA LEU A 107 5.56 13.80 -9.96
C LEU A 107 5.27 14.30 -11.38
N GLN A 108 5.83 13.63 -12.38
CA GLN A 108 5.64 13.97 -13.80
C GLN A 108 4.72 12.96 -14.49
N CYS A 109 3.45 12.91 -14.08
CA CYS A 109 2.44 12.14 -14.80
C CYS A 109 1.46 13.04 -15.55
N LEU A 110 1.52 13.02 -16.88
CA LEU A 110 0.57 13.73 -17.72
C LEU A 110 -0.78 12.99 -17.74
N GLY A 111 -1.85 13.68 -17.34
CA GLY A 111 -3.21 13.14 -17.39
C GLY A 111 -3.62 12.25 -16.21
N CYS A 112 -2.69 11.91 -15.31
CA CYS A 112 -3.03 11.20 -14.08
C CYS A 112 -4.04 11.98 -13.24
N THR A 113 -5.02 11.26 -12.69
CA THR A 113 -5.85 11.74 -11.59
C THR A 113 -5.71 10.86 -10.36
N CYS A 114 -5.75 11.50 -9.19
CA CYS A 114 -5.60 10.87 -7.87
C CYS A 114 -6.71 11.37 -6.95
N ALA A 115 -7.02 10.60 -5.89
CA ALA A 115 -7.98 11.06 -4.90
C ALA A 115 -7.51 12.36 -4.24
N GLN A 116 -8.38 13.36 -4.22
CA GLN A 116 -8.07 14.69 -3.70
C GLN A 116 -7.62 14.65 -2.23
N GLY A 117 -8.24 13.81 -1.40
CA GLY A 117 -7.87 13.63 0.01
C GLY A 117 -6.42 13.18 0.19
N TYR A 118 -6.03 12.08 -0.45
CA TYR A 118 -4.67 11.53 -0.38
C TYR A 118 -3.64 12.53 -0.91
N LEU A 119 -3.95 13.20 -2.03
CA LEU A 119 -3.05 14.17 -2.63
C LEU A 119 -2.81 15.38 -1.70
N ARG A 120 -3.88 15.90 -1.08
CA ARG A 120 -3.78 17.00 -0.11
C ARG A 120 -2.91 16.62 1.09
N GLN A 121 -3.14 15.43 1.65
CA GLN A 121 -2.40 14.93 2.81
C GLN A 121 -0.92 14.70 2.50
N TYR A 122 -0.61 14.03 1.38
CA TYR A 122 0.78 13.81 0.99
C TYR A 122 1.50 15.15 0.77
N ASN A 123 0.90 16.06 0.00
CA ASN A 123 1.52 17.34 -0.33
C ASN A 123 1.78 18.21 0.92
N ALA A 124 0.98 18.07 1.98
CA ALA A 124 1.19 18.80 3.23
C ALA A 124 2.51 18.41 3.93
N VAL A 125 2.94 17.16 3.78
CA VAL A 125 4.16 16.65 4.44
C VAL A 125 5.33 16.40 3.48
N ALA A 126 5.12 16.47 2.16
CA ALA A 126 6.09 16.08 1.13
C ALA A 126 7.46 16.77 1.28
N ALA A 127 7.48 18.07 1.56
CA ALA A 127 8.72 18.83 1.73
C ALA A 127 9.50 18.41 2.99
N GLU A 128 8.81 18.20 4.12
CA GLU A 128 9.44 17.79 5.36
C GLU A 128 9.94 16.34 5.27
N VAL A 129 9.17 15.44 4.65
CA VAL A 129 9.59 14.06 4.35
C VAL A 129 10.85 14.06 3.49
N LYS A 130 10.86 14.79 2.37
CA LYS A 130 12.02 14.89 1.48
C LYS A 130 13.24 15.43 2.22
N SER A 131 13.08 16.49 3.01
CA SER A 131 14.17 17.07 3.79
C SER A 131 14.72 16.10 4.84
N ALA A 132 13.86 15.32 5.50
CA ALA A 132 14.28 14.32 6.47
C ALA A 132 15.09 13.20 5.81
N ILE A 133 14.61 12.69 4.67
CA ILE A 133 15.31 11.68 3.87
C ILE A 133 16.67 12.20 3.40
N ASP A 134 16.73 13.40 2.81
CA ASP A 134 17.98 13.97 2.31
C ASP A 134 19.00 14.18 3.43
N SER A 135 18.54 14.60 4.61
CA SER A 135 19.39 14.73 5.80
C SER A 135 19.92 13.37 6.26
N GLY A 136 19.05 12.36 6.30
CA GLY A 136 19.40 11.00 6.71
C GLY A 136 20.41 10.35 5.77
N ILE A 137 20.12 10.33 4.47
CA ILE A 137 21.01 9.78 3.42
C ILE A 137 22.33 10.54 3.37
N GLY A 138 22.32 11.87 3.56
CA GLY A 138 23.54 12.68 3.63
C GLY A 138 24.46 12.30 4.80
N LYS A 139 23.88 11.87 5.93
CA LYS A 139 24.64 11.38 7.11
C LYS A 139 25.09 9.93 6.96
N HIS A 140 24.35 9.12 6.22
CA HIS A 140 24.63 7.69 6.03
C HIS A 140 24.66 7.32 4.54
N PRO A 141 25.70 7.75 3.79
CA PRO A 141 25.82 7.43 2.38
C PRO A 141 25.80 5.92 2.14
N GLY A 142 25.01 5.48 1.17
CA GLY A 142 24.86 4.07 0.81
C GLY A 142 23.72 3.34 1.51
N TYR A 143 23.04 3.97 2.48
CA TYR A 143 21.82 3.39 3.05
C TYR A 143 20.71 3.35 2.00
N SER A 144 19.98 2.24 1.94
CA SER A 144 18.80 2.11 1.07
C SER A 144 17.62 2.92 1.62
N LEU A 145 16.62 3.16 0.78
CA LEU A 145 15.38 3.83 1.17
C LEU A 145 14.19 2.91 0.91
N VAL A 146 13.37 2.73 1.94
CA VAL A 146 12.10 2.03 1.88
C VAL A 146 10.98 2.99 2.25
N ILE A 147 9.86 2.87 1.56
CA ILE A 147 8.62 3.58 1.90
C ILE A 147 7.55 2.57 2.24
N THR A 148 6.84 2.81 3.34
CA THR A 148 5.74 1.96 3.75
C THR A 148 4.58 2.74 4.33
N GLY A 149 3.46 2.06 4.50
CA GLY A 149 2.26 2.62 5.10
C GLY A 149 1.10 1.65 5.03
N HIS A 150 0.19 1.78 5.99
CA HIS A 150 -1.01 0.97 6.10
C HIS A 150 -2.27 1.80 5.89
N SER A 151 -3.31 1.22 5.29
CA SER A 151 -4.60 1.88 5.05
C SER A 151 -4.41 3.15 4.22
N MET A 152 -4.93 4.29 4.67
CA MET A 152 -4.61 5.62 4.11
C MET A 152 -3.12 5.87 3.92
N GLY A 153 -2.29 5.44 4.89
CA GLY A 153 -0.84 5.56 4.82
C GLY A 153 -0.25 4.79 3.63
N GLY A 154 -0.89 3.70 3.19
CA GLY A 154 -0.52 2.99 1.97
C GLY A 154 -0.73 3.82 0.70
N ALA A 155 -1.79 4.64 0.64
CA ALA A 155 -2.02 5.56 -0.48
C ALA A 155 -1.00 6.70 -0.49
N LEU A 156 -0.70 7.27 0.69
CA LEU A 156 0.35 8.28 0.87
C LEU A 156 1.73 7.73 0.52
N ALA A 157 2.01 6.47 0.86
CA ALA A 157 3.25 5.78 0.48
C ALA A 157 3.37 5.62 -1.04
N SER A 158 2.29 5.30 -1.75
CA SER A 158 2.30 5.21 -3.23
C SER A 158 2.57 6.57 -3.88
N LEU A 159 1.84 7.61 -3.47
CA LEU A 159 2.06 8.98 -3.96
C LEU A 159 3.46 9.48 -3.62
N GLY A 160 3.92 9.17 -2.40
CA GLY A 160 5.24 9.53 -1.90
C GLY A 160 6.36 8.85 -2.65
N ALA A 161 6.24 7.56 -2.94
CA ALA A 161 7.18 6.84 -3.78
C ALA A 161 7.31 7.51 -5.14
N ALA A 162 6.20 7.77 -5.84
CA ALA A 162 6.22 8.39 -7.16
C ALA A 162 6.82 9.80 -7.16
N SER A 163 6.44 10.62 -6.17
CA SER A 163 6.98 11.97 -5.96
C SER A 163 8.49 11.96 -5.67
N LEU A 164 8.95 11.08 -4.79
CA LEU A 164 10.36 10.99 -4.38
C LEU A 164 11.24 10.39 -5.47
N HIS A 165 10.73 9.40 -6.21
CA HIS A 165 11.40 8.85 -7.38
C HIS A 165 11.58 9.89 -8.48
N GLY A 166 10.55 10.69 -8.76
CA GLY A 166 10.63 11.82 -9.69
C GLY A 166 11.59 12.94 -9.24
N GLN A 167 12.00 12.94 -7.97
CA GLN A 167 13.05 13.82 -7.42
C GLN A 167 14.44 13.15 -7.36
N GLY A 168 14.61 11.99 -8.00
CA GLY A 168 15.89 11.32 -8.15
C GLY A 168 16.25 10.31 -7.05
N LEU A 169 15.31 9.93 -6.19
CA LEU A 169 15.55 8.94 -5.15
C LEU A 169 15.27 7.51 -5.65
N SER A 170 16.19 6.59 -5.35
CA SER A 170 15.97 5.15 -5.55
C SER A 170 15.38 4.56 -4.28
N LEU A 171 14.28 3.81 -4.40
CA LEU A 171 13.51 3.32 -3.26
C LEU A 171 12.72 2.05 -3.58
N VAL A 172 12.34 1.33 -2.53
CA VAL A 172 11.40 0.20 -2.58
C VAL A 172 10.17 0.53 -1.74
N THR A 173 8.98 0.12 -2.17
CA THR A 173 7.73 0.48 -1.50
C THR A 173 6.92 -0.75 -1.10
N TYR A 174 6.43 -0.80 0.14
CA TYR A 174 5.56 -1.85 0.66
C TYR A 174 4.32 -1.22 1.30
N THR A 175 3.14 -1.48 0.74
CA THR A 175 1.89 -0.88 1.24
C THR A 175 0.93 -1.96 1.72
N TYR A 176 0.22 -1.71 2.81
CA TYR A 176 -0.64 -2.70 3.46
C TYR A 176 -2.07 -2.20 3.49
N GLY A 177 -3.02 -2.96 2.95
CA GLY A 177 -4.43 -2.53 2.92
C GLY A 177 -4.62 -1.21 2.16
N GLN A 178 -3.79 -0.98 1.14
CA GLN A 178 -3.82 0.25 0.36
C GLN A 178 -5.15 0.37 -0.41
N PRO A 179 -5.90 1.48 -0.29
CA PRO A 179 -7.06 1.78 -1.13
C PRO A 179 -6.64 2.16 -2.56
N ARG A 180 -7.56 2.08 -3.53
CA ARG A 180 -7.25 2.60 -4.88
C ARG A 180 -6.91 4.09 -4.78
N THR A 181 -5.74 4.47 -5.27
CA THR A 181 -5.15 5.80 -5.03
C THR A 181 -5.43 6.79 -6.16
N GLY A 182 -5.62 6.30 -7.38
CA GLY A 182 -5.90 7.12 -8.56
C GLY A 182 -6.58 6.35 -9.67
N ASP A 183 -6.60 6.95 -10.86
CA ASP A 183 -7.22 6.37 -12.06
C ASP A 183 -6.33 5.34 -12.77
N GLN A 184 -6.83 4.82 -13.89
CA GLN A 184 -6.08 3.90 -14.76
C GLN A 184 -4.75 4.51 -15.25
N THR A 185 -4.73 5.80 -15.58
CA THR A 185 -3.50 6.48 -16.04
C THR A 185 -2.46 6.57 -14.93
N TYR A 186 -2.88 6.81 -13.68
CA TYR A 186 -2.02 6.72 -12.51
C TYR A 186 -1.51 5.30 -12.26
N ALA A 187 -2.37 4.29 -12.32
CA ALA A 187 -1.95 2.90 -12.16
C ALA A 187 -0.88 2.49 -13.20
N ASP A 188 -1.10 2.83 -14.47
CA ASP A 188 -0.16 2.54 -15.56
C ASP A 188 1.17 3.29 -15.38
N PHE A 189 1.12 4.53 -14.92
CA PHE A 189 2.30 5.32 -14.62
C PHE A 189 3.15 4.71 -13.50
N ILE A 190 2.51 4.24 -12.42
CA ILE A 190 3.19 3.56 -11.32
C ILE A 190 3.82 2.24 -11.78
N ASP A 191 3.08 1.44 -12.57
CA ASP A 191 3.58 0.17 -13.12
C ASP A 191 4.81 0.37 -14.01
N ALA A 192 4.83 1.44 -14.81
CA ALA A 192 5.96 1.80 -15.64
C ALA A 192 7.16 2.31 -14.82
N MET A 193 6.91 3.05 -13.74
CA MET A 193 7.95 3.67 -12.90
C MET A 193 8.64 2.67 -11.95
N PHE A 194 7.88 1.74 -11.37
CA PHE A 194 8.35 0.87 -10.27
C PHE A 194 8.33 -0.61 -10.62
N ASN A 195 8.59 -0.97 -11.88
CA ASN A 195 8.57 -2.35 -12.36
C ASN A 195 9.43 -3.29 -11.48
N GLY A 196 8.80 -3.94 -10.48
CA GLY A 196 9.43 -4.83 -9.51
C GLY A 196 9.85 -4.21 -8.16
N THR A 197 9.59 -2.94 -7.88
CA THR A 197 9.98 -2.27 -6.62
C THR A 197 8.82 -1.66 -5.83
N MET A 198 7.58 -1.85 -6.28
CA MET A 198 6.38 -1.47 -5.52
C MET A 198 5.49 -2.69 -5.26
N TYR A 199 5.28 -2.98 -3.98
CA TYR A 199 4.55 -4.14 -3.47
C TYR A 199 3.26 -3.65 -2.80
N ARG A 200 2.11 -4.11 -3.30
CA ARG A 200 0.80 -3.82 -2.71
C ARG A 200 0.29 -5.07 -2.00
N LEU A 201 0.23 -5.03 -0.68
CA LEU A 201 -0.08 -6.19 0.14
C LEU A 201 -1.53 -6.13 0.64
N THR A 202 -2.25 -7.23 0.45
CA THR A 202 -3.67 -7.38 0.80
C THR A 202 -3.86 -8.61 1.67
N HIS A 203 -4.89 -8.60 2.52
CA HIS A 203 -5.13 -9.67 3.49
C HIS A 203 -6.58 -10.14 3.45
N LYS A 204 -6.81 -11.44 3.22
CA LYS A 204 -8.12 -12.10 3.19
C LYS A 204 -9.15 -11.24 2.45
N ASN A 205 -10.27 -10.97 3.10
CA ASN A 205 -11.35 -10.13 2.64
C ASN A 205 -11.23 -8.68 3.14
N ASP A 206 -10.04 -8.13 3.37
CA ASP A 206 -9.93 -6.69 3.67
C ASP A 206 -10.67 -5.87 2.61
N GLY A 207 -11.62 -5.04 3.05
CA GLY A 207 -12.45 -4.22 2.18
C GLY A 207 -11.82 -2.90 1.77
N VAL A 208 -10.74 -2.43 2.42
CA VAL A 208 -10.10 -1.15 2.08
C VAL A 208 -9.44 -1.17 0.69
N PRO A 209 -8.72 -2.22 0.29
CA PRO A 209 -8.26 -2.35 -1.10
C PRO A 209 -9.40 -2.42 -2.12
N GLN A 210 -10.64 -2.67 -1.70
CA GLN A 210 -11.78 -2.73 -2.61
C GLN A 210 -12.45 -1.38 -2.84
N ILE A 211 -11.98 -0.31 -2.18
CA ILE A 211 -12.50 1.06 -2.28
C ILE A 211 -11.41 2.08 -2.67
N PRO A 212 -11.78 3.21 -3.31
CA PRO A 212 -13.06 3.44 -3.98
C PRO A 212 -13.30 2.41 -5.12
N PRO A 213 -14.55 2.19 -5.55
CA PRO A 213 -14.86 1.14 -6.53
C PRO A 213 -14.34 1.49 -7.93
N GLN A 214 -14.04 0.47 -8.74
CA GLN A 214 -13.58 0.65 -10.12
C GLN A 214 -14.58 1.41 -11.00
N SER A 215 -15.88 1.33 -10.69
CA SER A 215 -16.95 2.06 -11.39
C SER A 215 -16.77 3.58 -11.33
N ASP A 216 -16.03 4.07 -10.32
CA ASP A 216 -15.82 5.49 -10.09
C ASP A 216 -14.53 5.98 -10.79
N GLY A 217 -13.95 5.15 -11.66
CA GLY A 217 -12.75 5.46 -12.44
C GLY A 217 -11.43 5.11 -11.76
N TYR A 218 -11.48 4.56 -10.55
CA TYR A 218 -10.31 4.17 -9.77
C TYR A 218 -9.69 2.86 -10.24
N ARG A 219 -8.36 2.78 -10.14
CA ARG A 219 -7.60 1.57 -10.46
C ARG A 219 -6.43 1.38 -9.50
N HIS A 220 -6.14 0.12 -9.18
CA HIS A 220 -4.88 -0.25 -8.54
C HIS A 220 -3.73 -0.30 -9.53
N HIS A 221 -2.54 -0.01 -9.06
CA HIS A 221 -1.31 -0.43 -9.73
C HIS A 221 -1.02 -1.92 -9.40
N SER A 222 -0.17 -2.53 -10.21
CA SER A 222 0.44 -3.85 -9.97
C SER A 222 1.67 -3.71 -9.04
N THR A 223 2.18 -4.74 -8.39
CA THR A 223 1.65 -6.11 -8.28
C THR A 223 1.06 -6.33 -6.89
N GLU A 224 -0.10 -6.99 -6.82
CA GLU A 224 -0.70 -7.41 -5.57
C GLU A 224 -0.02 -8.65 -4.98
N TYR A 225 0.19 -8.64 -3.67
CA TYR A 225 0.59 -9.78 -2.87
C TYR A 225 -0.46 -10.05 -1.81
N TRP A 226 -1.21 -11.13 -1.98
CA TRP A 226 -2.37 -11.46 -1.17
C TRP A 226 -2.07 -12.59 -0.20
N GLN A 227 -2.19 -12.31 1.09
CA GLN A 227 -2.26 -13.33 2.15
C GLN A 227 -3.70 -13.80 2.28
N SER A 228 -3.99 -15.05 1.93
CA SER A 228 -5.37 -15.58 1.89
C SER A 228 -5.88 -16.15 3.21
N ASP A 229 -5.00 -16.41 4.19
CA ASP A 229 -5.42 -16.94 5.48
C ASP A 229 -4.41 -16.66 6.61
N ASP A 230 -4.80 -16.93 7.84
CA ASP A 230 -3.98 -16.82 9.05
C ASP A 230 -3.62 -18.20 9.61
N PRO A 231 -2.40 -18.40 10.14
CA PRO A 231 -1.27 -17.49 10.12
C PRO A 231 -0.67 -17.34 8.70
N PRO A 232 0.15 -16.29 8.45
CA PRO A 232 0.83 -16.14 7.16
C PRO A 232 1.82 -17.28 6.90
N THR A 233 1.76 -17.85 5.70
CA THR A 233 2.68 -18.89 5.22
C THR A 233 2.99 -18.66 3.74
N THR A 234 4.06 -19.27 3.23
CA THR A 234 4.33 -19.26 1.78
C THR A 234 3.24 -19.98 0.98
N ALA A 235 2.55 -20.94 1.62
CA ALA A 235 1.50 -21.72 0.98
C ALA A 235 0.21 -20.92 0.74
N ASN A 236 -0.08 -19.93 1.59
CA ASN A 236 -1.28 -19.09 1.54
C ASN A 236 -1.00 -17.63 1.18
N THR A 237 0.21 -17.31 0.70
CA THR A 237 0.59 -15.96 0.27
C THR A 237 0.98 -15.98 -1.20
N PHE A 238 0.32 -15.15 -2.00
CA PHE A 238 0.38 -15.22 -3.46
C PHE A 238 0.71 -13.88 -4.10
N ARG A 239 1.58 -13.90 -5.10
CA ARG A 239 1.73 -12.83 -6.09
C ARG A 239 0.62 -12.95 -7.14
N CYS A 240 -0.18 -11.91 -7.31
CA CYS A 240 -1.36 -11.89 -8.18
C CYS A 240 -1.06 -11.16 -9.49
N GLN A 241 -1.65 -11.58 -10.60
CA GLN A 241 -1.34 -11.02 -11.92
C GLN A 241 -2.21 -9.81 -12.27
N GLY A 242 -1.56 -8.74 -12.73
CA GLY A 242 -2.21 -7.51 -13.17
C GLY A 242 -2.66 -6.59 -12.04
N GLN A 243 -3.37 -5.55 -12.45
CA GLN A 243 -3.78 -4.43 -11.61
C GLN A 243 -4.99 -4.76 -10.72
N GLU A 244 -5.96 -5.51 -11.25
CA GLU A 244 -7.21 -5.85 -10.58
C GLU A 244 -7.46 -7.37 -10.65
N PRO A 245 -6.63 -8.20 -10.00
CA PRO A 245 -6.77 -9.66 -10.04
C PRO A 245 -8.06 -10.10 -9.36
N SER A 246 -8.92 -10.80 -10.09
CA SER A 246 -10.21 -11.30 -9.58
C SER A 246 -10.08 -12.56 -8.71
N ASP A 247 -8.90 -13.18 -8.66
CA ASP A 247 -8.62 -14.41 -7.91
C ASP A 247 -7.78 -14.19 -6.64
N CYS A 248 -7.64 -12.93 -6.19
CA CYS A 248 -6.96 -12.53 -4.95
C CYS A 248 -7.89 -11.79 -3.98
N ASN A 249 -7.53 -10.64 -3.40
CA ASN A 249 -8.41 -9.96 -2.43
C ASN A 249 -9.81 -9.68 -2.98
N GLN A 250 -9.93 -9.38 -4.28
CA GLN A 250 -11.25 -9.17 -4.91
C GLN A 250 -12.11 -10.43 -5.04
N SER A 251 -11.54 -11.62 -4.84
CA SER A 251 -12.31 -12.87 -4.81
C SER A 251 -13.17 -13.02 -3.55
N GLU A 252 -12.86 -12.25 -2.49
CA GLU A 252 -13.56 -12.29 -1.22
C GLU A 252 -14.17 -10.91 -0.91
N ILE A 253 -15.50 -10.80 -0.86
CA ILE A 253 -16.15 -9.50 -0.60
C ILE A 253 -15.83 -9.03 0.82
N GLY A 254 -15.18 -7.87 0.92
CA GLY A 254 -14.81 -7.26 2.19
C GLY A 254 -15.93 -6.42 2.78
N PHE A 255 -16.89 -7.07 3.46
CA PHE A 255 -17.89 -6.36 4.24
C PHE A 255 -17.24 -5.71 5.47
N GLY A 256 -17.55 -4.44 5.70
CA GLY A 256 -16.94 -3.66 6.75
C GLY A 256 -17.56 -2.27 6.90
N ILE A 257 -16.90 -1.47 7.72
CA ILE A 257 -17.22 -0.06 7.95
C ILE A 257 -16.72 0.73 6.74
N GLY A 258 -17.65 1.21 5.91
CA GLY A 258 -17.36 2.07 4.78
C GLY A 258 -18.50 2.23 3.79
N ASN A 259 -18.27 2.99 2.71
CA ASN A 259 -19.28 3.33 1.72
C ASN A 259 -19.78 2.06 1.01
N GLY A 260 -21.10 1.91 0.91
CA GLY A 260 -21.72 0.68 0.38
C GLY A 260 -21.48 -0.58 1.22
N GLY A 261 -21.08 -0.45 2.49
CA GLY A 261 -20.81 -1.57 3.40
C GLY A 261 -19.48 -2.28 3.12
N ARG A 262 -18.58 -1.64 2.36
CA ARG A 262 -17.22 -2.12 2.07
C ARG A 262 -16.20 -1.17 2.68
N GLY A 263 -15.18 -1.72 3.33
CA GLY A 263 -14.14 -0.93 3.98
C GLY A 263 -13.50 -1.71 5.12
N ILE A 264 -13.33 -1.06 6.27
CA ILE A 264 -12.59 -1.64 7.40
C ILE A 264 -13.34 -2.81 8.01
N ASN A 265 -12.63 -3.92 8.14
CA ASN A 265 -13.05 -5.11 8.87
C ASN A 265 -11.86 -5.69 9.63
N LEU A 266 -12.04 -6.86 10.24
CA LEU A 266 -10.96 -7.48 11.04
C LEU A 266 -9.71 -7.81 10.21
N ALA A 267 -9.87 -8.18 8.93
CA ALA A 267 -8.74 -8.46 8.05
C ALA A 267 -7.90 -7.19 7.78
N HIS A 268 -8.50 -6.00 7.84
CA HIS A 268 -7.79 -4.73 7.71
C HIS A 268 -6.86 -4.41 8.89
N LEU A 269 -7.04 -5.03 10.06
CA LEU A 269 -6.31 -4.66 11.29
C LEU A 269 -5.11 -5.57 11.60
N SER A 270 -4.79 -6.48 10.67
CA SER A 270 -3.70 -7.44 10.80
C SER A 270 -3.12 -7.74 9.43
N TYR A 271 -1.79 -7.74 9.34
CA TYR A 271 -1.07 -8.01 8.09
C TYR A 271 0.19 -8.81 8.42
N PHE A 272 0.31 -10.01 7.84
CA PHE A 272 1.46 -10.91 8.05
C PHE A 272 1.77 -11.16 9.53
N GLY A 273 0.72 -11.36 10.34
CA GLY A 273 0.85 -11.63 11.78
C GLY A 273 1.12 -10.39 12.63
N VAL A 274 1.30 -9.22 12.02
CA VAL A 274 1.48 -7.95 12.72
C VAL A 274 0.12 -7.28 12.90
N SER A 275 -0.23 -6.89 14.13
CA SER A 275 -1.39 -6.02 14.35
C SER A 275 -1.06 -4.59 13.91
N ILE A 276 -1.91 -3.98 13.10
CA ILE A 276 -1.66 -2.66 12.49
C ILE A 276 -2.94 -1.82 12.58
N GLY A 277 -2.82 -0.57 13.06
CA GLY A 277 -3.96 0.34 13.16
C GLY A 277 -5.09 -0.16 14.05
N ASN A 278 -4.83 -1.14 14.92
CA ASN A 278 -5.81 -1.67 15.85
C ASN A 278 -5.98 -0.68 17.02
N PRO A 279 -7.16 -0.06 17.20
CA PRO A 279 -7.37 0.93 18.26
C PRO A 279 -7.28 0.32 19.67
N LEU A 280 -7.44 -1.01 19.79
CA LEU A 280 -7.26 -1.73 21.06
C LEU A 280 -5.78 -2.07 21.35
N ASN A 281 -4.91 -1.93 20.36
CA ASN A 281 -3.47 -2.14 20.49
C ASN A 281 -2.69 -1.11 19.62
N PRO A 282 -2.78 0.19 19.94
CA PRO A 282 -2.24 1.26 19.09
C PRO A 282 -0.70 1.25 19.02
N ASN A 283 -0.04 0.58 19.96
CA ASN A 283 1.40 0.42 20.06
C ASN A 283 1.81 -1.02 19.76
N ALA A 284 1.19 -1.68 18.77
CA ALA A 284 1.50 -3.08 18.51
C ALA A 284 2.97 -3.34 18.07
N ALA A 285 3.67 -2.30 17.62
CA ALA A 285 5.06 -2.36 17.15
C ALA A 285 5.93 -1.21 17.70
N CYS A 286 5.53 -0.67 18.87
CA CYS A 286 6.20 0.36 19.66
C CYS A 286 5.87 0.12 21.16
#